data_AF-A0A388NVJ0-F1
#
_entry.id   AF-A0A388NVJ0-F1
#
_cell.length_a   1.000
_cell.length_b   1.000
_cell.length_c   1.000
_cell.angle_alpha   90.00
_cell.angle_beta   90.00
_cell.angle_gamma   90.00
#
_symmetry.space_group_name_H-M   'P 1'
#
loop_
_entity.id
_entity.type
_entity.pdbx_description
1 polymer ?
#
loop_
_entity_poly.entity_id
_entity_poly.type
_entity_poly.pdbx_seq_one_letter_code
_entity_poly.pdbx_strand_id
1 'polypeptide(L)'
;MERGTRSASPVGSTVVVANATSPGFETDLLEYEDIFDGSVVIESRTKQLINESWSELNEILSMGGAFEVVDVLKSKLVSSMSSRTSRIEKGDQKVIGVNAFTQTASSPLGGVDNILKLIKNRRQMINDVRTWRKSRNQGQVDSALKSLQLAARDGSNLMPASIELAKAGGTTGEWSQALREIFGEYRAPTGVGGISGRHGHLLNEVQNSSKRSLVARRDYWLQSQVWTVTQVGLNK
;
A
#
# COMPACT_ATOMS: atom_id res chain seq x y z
N MET A 1 -15.25 -3.73 2.56
CA MET A 1 -15.03 -2.39 3.12
C MET A 1 -13.54 -2.14 3.20
N GLU A 2 -12.93 -1.66 2.12
CA GLU A 2 -11.53 -1.19 2.16
C GLU A 2 -11.50 0.23 1.63
N ARG A 3 -10.90 1.11 2.44
CA ARG A 3 -10.80 2.56 2.20
C ARG A 3 -9.86 2.80 1.02
N GLY A 4 -10.44 2.98 -0.16
CA GLY A 4 -9.71 3.38 -1.37
C GLY A 4 -9.33 4.85 -1.32
N THR A 5 -8.03 5.14 -1.29
CA THR A 5 -7.47 6.49 -1.47
C THR A 5 -7.82 7.00 -2.87
N ARG A 6 -8.56 8.12 -2.94
CA ARG A 6 -8.92 8.81 -4.18
C ARG A 6 -7.64 9.44 -4.77
N SER A 7 -7.17 9.00 -5.95
CA SER A 7 -6.13 9.76 -6.65
C SER A 7 -6.76 10.99 -7.32
N ALA A 8 -6.04 12.12 -7.32
CA ALA A 8 -6.56 13.39 -7.81
C ALA A 8 -7.00 13.30 -9.28
N SER A 9 -8.20 13.79 -9.58
CA SER A 9 -8.69 14.05 -10.94
C SER A 9 -7.83 15.14 -11.61
N PRO A 10 -7.69 15.20 -12.95
CA PRO A 10 -6.97 16.25 -13.66
C PRO A 10 -7.32 17.68 -13.18
N VAL A 11 -8.59 17.94 -12.88
CA VAL A 11 -9.05 19.22 -12.33
C VAL A 11 -8.54 19.43 -10.90
N GLY A 12 -8.55 18.38 -10.08
CA GLY A 12 -8.01 18.43 -8.72
C GLY A 12 -6.49 18.63 -8.69
N SER A 13 -5.74 18.00 -9.60
CA SER A 13 -4.30 18.23 -9.73
C SER A 13 -3.99 19.66 -10.18
N THR A 14 -4.76 20.23 -11.11
CA THR A 14 -4.57 21.63 -11.54
C THR A 14 -4.84 22.61 -10.41
N VAL A 15 -5.89 22.40 -9.61
CA VAL A 15 -6.19 23.25 -8.45
C VAL A 15 -5.10 23.16 -7.38
N VAL A 16 -4.56 21.96 -7.12
CA VAL A 16 -3.46 21.79 -6.17
C VAL A 16 -2.19 22.50 -6.66
N VAL A 17 -1.86 22.37 -7.94
CA VAL A 17 -0.72 23.08 -8.54
C VAL A 17 -0.92 24.59 -8.49
N ALA A 18 -2.12 25.07 -8.85
CA ALA A 18 -2.44 26.49 -8.80
C ALA A 18 -2.35 27.08 -7.39
N ASN A 19 -2.84 26.37 -6.38
CA ASN A 19 -2.74 26.80 -4.98
C ASN A 19 -1.29 26.83 -4.48
N ALA A 20 -0.44 25.94 -4.98
CA ALA A 20 0.99 25.96 -4.65
C ALA A 20 1.74 27.12 -5.33
N THR A 21 1.29 27.58 -6.50
CA THR A 21 1.97 28.64 -7.27
C THR A 21 1.43 30.05 -7.03
N SER A 22 0.13 30.22 -6.78
CA SER A 22 -0.53 31.53 -6.64
C SER A 22 0.08 32.42 -5.53
N PRO A 23 0.44 31.91 -4.34
CA PRO A 23 1.08 32.74 -3.31
C PRO A 23 2.40 33.37 -3.78
N GLY A 24 3.12 32.72 -4.69
CA GLY A 24 4.38 33.24 -5.22
C GLY A 24 4.24 34.38 -6.22
N PHE A 25 3.07 34.53 -6.85
CA PHE A 25 2.81 35.57 -7.85
C PHE A 25 1.87 36.68 -7.36
N GLU A 26 1.07 36.41 -6.32
CA GLU A 26 0.00 37.32 -5.89
C GLU A 26 0.23 37.89 -4.48
N THR A 27 0.96 37.21 -3.61
CA THR A 27 1.04 37.61 -2.20
C THR A 27 2.35 38.27 -1.78
N ASP A 28 3.29 38.54 -2.70
CA ASP A 28 4.64 39.11 -2.43
C ASP A 28 5.42 38.43 -1.28
N LEU A 29 4.95 37.27 -0.79
CA LEU A 29 5.52 36.54 0.34
C LEU A 29 6.90 35.93 0.01
N LEU A 30 7.30 35.94 -1.26
CA LEU A 30 8.59 35.45 -1.73
C LEU A 30 9.67 36.54 -1.81
N GLU A 31 9.33 37.81 -1.60
CA GLU A 31 10.31 38.90 -1.64
C GLU A 31 11.19 38.98 -0.38
N TYR A 32 10.78 38.29 0.69
CA TYR A 32 11.46 38.26 2.00
C TYR A 32 11.79 36.81 2.39
N GLU A 33 12.95 36.59 3.02
CA GLU A 33 13.42 35.25 3.39
C GLU A 33 12.57 34.59 4.48
N ASP A 34 12.57 35.13 5.70
CA ASP A 34 11.69 34.70 6.80
C ASP A 34 10.87 35.87 7.33
N ILE A 35 9.63 35.95 6.87
CA ILE A 35 8.66 36.99 7.27
C ILE A 35 8.25 36.92 8.75
N PHE A 36 8.65 35.86 9.46
CA PHE A 36 8.34 35.68 10.89
C PHE A 36 9.53 35.94 11.80
N ASP A 37 10.71 36.30 11.27
CA ASP A 37 11.87 36.63 12.08
C ASP A 37 11.59 37.81 13.04
N GLY A 38 12.03 37.68 14.29
CA GLY A 38 11.75 38.64 15.36
C GLY A 38 10.33 38.61 15.94
N SER A 39 9.43 37.75 15.44
CA SER A 39 8.10 37.60 16.03
C SER A 39 8.17 36.86 17.36
N VAL A 40 7.98 37.58 18.47
CA VAL A 40 7.97 37.01 19.84
C VAL A 40 7.00 35.83 19.97
N VAL A 41 5.83 35.91 19.32
CA VAL A 41 4.83 34.83 19.36
C VAL A 41 5.31 33.61 18.59
N ILE A 42 5.76 33.78 17.34
CA ILE A 42 6.21 32.64 16.51
C ILE A 42 7.46 32.03 17.12
N GLU A 43 8.44 32.82 17.54
CA GLU A 43 9.63 32.31 18.22
C GLU A 43 9.29 31.53 19.50
N SER A 44 8.36 32.01 20.32
CA SER A 44 7.95 31.31 21.54
C SER A 44 7.29 29.96 21.22
N ARG A 45 6.45 29.91 20.17
CA ARG A 45 5.79 28.68 19.71
C ARG A 45 6.78 27.71 19.08
N THR A 46 7.75 28.21 18.32
CA THR A 46 8.84 27.42 17.74
C THR A 46 9.71 26.83 18.83
N LYS A 47 10.12 27.62 19.83
CA LYS A 47 10.88 27.13 21.01
C LYS A 47 10.08 26.07 21.77
N GLN A 48 8.79 26.28 21.99
CA GLN A 48 7.92 25.29 22.62
C GLN A 48 7.88 23.98 21.82
N LEU A 49 7.66 24.04 20.50
CA LEU A 49 7.61 22.88 19.63
C LEU A 49 8.94 22.10 19.61
N ILE A 50 10.07 22.82 19.56
CA ILE A 50 11.41 22.24 19.63
C ILE A 50 11.60 21.49 20.94
N ASN A 51 11.27 22.13 22.08
CA ASN A 51 11.43 21.52 23.40
C ASN A 51 10.56 20.27 23.56
N GLU A 52 9.29 20.32 23.15
CA GLU A 52 8.37 19.17 23.19
C GLU A 52 8.86 18.04 22.28
N SER A 53 9.34 18.37 21.08
CA SER A 53 9.88 17.37 20.14
C SER A 53 11.14 16.69 20.67
N TRP A 54 12.06 17.45 21.27
CA TRP A 54 13.27 16.90 21.91
C TRP A 54 12.93 16.04 23.12
N SER A 55 11.93 16.44 23.92
CA SER A 55 11.47 15.63 25.05
C SER A 55 10.97 14.27 24.60
N GLU A 56 10.09 14.22 23.58
CA GLU A 56 9.58 12.97 23.01
C GLU A 56 10.70 12.13 22.37
N LEU A 57 11.64 12.76 21.66
CA LEU A 57 12.80 12.07 21.09
C LEU A 57 13.65 11.41 22.20
N ASN A 58 13.95 12.13 23.27
CA ASN A 58 14.74 11.63 24.38
C ASN A 58 14.03 10.48 25.10
N GLU A 59 12.70 10.54 25.25
CA GLU A 59 11.88 9.43 25.76
C GLU A 59 12.10 8.18 24.88
N ILE A 60 11.97 8.32 23.56
CA ILE A 60 12.18 7.22 22.59
C ILE A 60 13.60 6.64 22.68
N LEU A 61 14.62 7.51 22.76
CA LEU A 61 16.01 7.08 22.88
C LEU A 61 16.27 6.33 24.20
N SER A 62 15.68 6.78 25.31
CA SER A 62 15.80 6.12 26.62
C SER A 62 15.19 4.72 26.66
N MET A 63 14.19 4.47 25.80
CA MET A 63 13.52 3.17 25.68
C MET A 63 14.23 2.20 24.71
N GLY A 64 15.43 2.52 24.23
CA GLY A 64 16.19 1.64 23.33
C GLY A 64 16.08 2.01 21.84
N GLY A 65 15.50 3.16 21.52
CA GLY A 65 15.40 3.68 20.16
C GLY A 65 14.15 3.26 19.40
N ALA A 66 13.93 3.87 18.24
CA ALA A 66 12.65 3.83 17.52
C ALA A 66 12.17 2.42 17.13
N PHE A 67 13.10 1.47 16.88
CA PHE A 67 12.75 0.11 16.48
C PHE A 67 12.13 -0.71 17.62
N GLU A 68 12.69 -0.59 18.83
CA GLU A 68 12.19 -1.29 20.02
C GLU A 68 10.82 -0.75 20.47
N VAL A 69 10.56 0.53 20.22
CA VAL A 69 9.31 1.19 20.65
C VAL A 69 8.28 1.37 19.54
N VAL A 70 8.41 0.67 18.40
CA VAL A 70 7.50 0.81 17.26
C VAL A 70 6.03 0.65 17.68
N ASP A 71 5.72 -0.28 18.58
CA ASP A 71 4.34 -0.52 19.01
C ASP A 71 3.81 0.56 19.95
N VAL A 72 4.68 1.19 20.77
CA VAL A 72 4.34 2.37 21.57
C VAL A 72 4.07 3.57 20.66
N LEU A 73 4.89 3.78 19.62
CA LEU A 73 4.67 4.85 18.64
C LEU A 73 3.35 4.67 17.90
N LYS A 74 3.04 3.44 17.46
CA LYS A 74 1.74 3.13 16.85
C LYS A 74 0.58 3.41 17.81
N SER A 75 0.69 3.03 19.08
CA SER A 75 -0.39 3.24 20.06
C SER A 75 -0.61 4.73 20.35
N LYS A 76 0.47 5.53 20.50
CA LYS A 76 0.41 7.00 20.61
C LYS A 76 -0.31 7.62 19.39
N LEU A 77 0.02 7.18 18.17
CA LEU A 77 -0.63 7.65 16.94
C LEU A 77 -2.13 7.30 16.89
N VAL A 78 -2.49 6.06 17.24
CA VAL A 78 -3.90 5.62 17.27
C VAL A 78 -4.69 6.39 18.32
N SER A 79 -4.11 6.60 19.51
CA SER A 79 -4.73 7.39 20.58
C SER A 79 -4.96 8.85 20.16
N SER A 80 -3.95 9.48 19.55
CA SER A 80 -4.07 10.86 19.03
C SER A 80 -5.16 10.98 17.96
N MET A 81 -5.22 10.04 17.02
CA MET A 81 -6.27 10.00 16.01
C MET A 81 -7.66 9.79 16.63
N SER A 82 -7.80 8.85 17.56
CA SER A 82 -9.06 8.57 18.25
C SER A 82 -9.55 9.80 19.04
N SER A 83 -8.65 10.46 19.77
CA SER A 83 -8.94 11.69 20.51
C SER A 83 -9.40 12.81 19.57
N ARG A 84 -8.71 13.00 18.43
CA ARG A 84 -9.12 13.98 17.41
C ARG A 84 -10.50 13.66 16.85
N THR A 85 -10.75 12.41 16.47
CA THR A 85 -12.05 11.98 15.94
C THR A 85 -13.15 12.23 16.98
N SER A 86 -12.93 11.89 18.24
CA SER A 86 -13.89 12.14 19.31
C SER A 86 -14.21 13.62 19.48
N ARG A 87 -13.21 14.52 19.40
CA ARG A 87 -13.46 15.98 19.44
C ARG A 87 -14.25 16.48 18.25
N ILE A 88 -14.04 15.90 17.06
CA ILE A 88 -14.82 16.25 15.87
C ILE A 88 -16.27 15.76 16.03
N GLU A 89 -16.48 14.54 16.49
CA GLU A 89 -17.82 13.96 16.70
C GLU A 89 -18.61 14.71 17.79
N LYS A 90 -17.93 15.14 18.87
CA LYS A 90 -18.53 15.95 19.95
C LYS A 90 -18.79 17.40 19.55
N GLY A 91 -18.17 17.89 18.47
CA GLY A 91 -18.28 19.27 18.01
C GLY A 91 -17.29 20.25 18.65
N ASP A 92 -16.43 19.80 19.58
CA ASP A 92 -15.35 20.59 20.19
C ASP A 92 -14.38 21.11 19.13
N GLN A 93 -14.13 20.30 18.10
CA GLN A 93 -13.33 20.68 16.93
C GLN A 93 -14.24 20.80 15.69
N LYS A 94 -14.47 22.04 15.25
CA LYS A 94 -15.31 22.33 14.09
C LYS A 94 -14.57 22.02 12.78
N VAL A 95 -15.21 21.23 11.93
CA VAL A 95 -14.80 20.85 10.58
C VAL A 95 -15.92 21.26 9.63
N ILE A 96 -15.67 22.35 8.89
CA ILE A 96 -16.64 22.96 7.97
C ILE A 96 -17.00 21.97 6.86
N GLY A 97 -18.30 21.79 6.60
CA GLY A 97 -18.83 20.83 5.63
C GLY A 97 -18.96 19.39 6.13
N VAL A 98 -18.54 19.10 7.37
CA VAL A 98 -18.69 17.76 7.98
C VAL A 98 -19.57 17.81 9.24
N ASN A 99 -19.14 18.50 10.30
CA ASN A 99 -19.89 18.63 11.56
C ASN A 99 -20.44 20.04 11.80
N ALA A 100 -19.92 21.04 11.08
CA ALA A 100 -20.36 22.43 11.15
C ALA A 100 -20.60 22.94 9.73
N PHE A 101 -21.66 23.73 9.51
CA PHE A 101 -22.01 24.32 8.21
C PHE A 101 -22.05 23.26 7.08
N THR A 102 -22.93 22.27 7.24
CA THR A 102 -23.04 21.08 6.37
C THR A 102 -23.72 21.33 5.03
N GLN A 103 -24.20 22.55 4.78
CA GLN A 103 -24.79 22.92 3.50
C GLN A 103 -23.69 23.04 2.45
N THR A 104 -23.72 22.17 1.45
CA THR A 104 -22.75 22.17 0.35
C THR A 104 -23.46 22.24 -1.00
N ALA A 105 -22.89 22.97 -1.95
CA ALA A 105 -23.30 22.87 -3.35
C ALA A 105 -23.08 21.44 -3.88
N SER A 106 -23.89 21.01 -4.85
CA SER A 106 -23.72 19.70 -5.49
C SER A 106 -22.32 19.57 -6.06
N SER A 107 -21.54 18.61 -5.56
CA SER A 107 -20.15 18.42 -5.99
C SER A 107 -20.11 17.70 -7.34
N PRO A 108 -19.42 18.24 -8.36
CA PRO A 108 -19.17 17.55 -9.63
C PRO A 108 -18.40 16.23 -9.47
N LEU A 109 -17.78 16.00 -8.31
CA LEU A 109 -17.00 14.81 -7.97
C LEU A 109 -17.82 13.71 -7.26
N GLY A 110 -19.11 13.95 -6.98
CA GLY A 110 -19.98 13.07 -6.19
C GLY A 110 -20.51 11.81 -6.91
N GLY A 111 -20.18 11.59 -8.19
CA GLY A 111 -20.70 10.48 -8.99
C GLY A 111 -19.87 9.18 -8.91
N VAL A 112 -20.57 8.04 -8.91
CA VAL A 112 -19.98 6.68 -8.96
C VAL A 112 -19.12 6.46 -10.22
N ASP A 113 -19.37 7.23 -11.28
CA ASP A 113 -18.62 7.18 -12.54
C ASP A 113 -17.26 7.89 -12.49
N ASN A 114 -17.00 8.70 -11.45
CA ASN A 114 -15.70 9.31 -11.20
C ASN A 114 -14.75 8.41 -10.38
N ILE A 115 -15.21 7.21 -10.00
CA ILE A 115 -14.38 6.20 -9.38
C ILE A 115 -13.59 5.52 -10.49
N LEU A 116 -12.27 5.71 -10.50
CA LEU A 116 -11.34 4.99 -11.38
C LEU A 116 -11.53 3.47 -11.17
N LYS A 117 -12.34 2.85 -12.03
CA LYS A 117 -12.46 1.39 -12.09
C LYS A 117 -11.15 0.87 -12.69
N LEU A 118 -10.22 0.44 -11.84
CA LEU A 118 -8.91 -0.15 -12.16
C LEU A 118 -8.94 -1.38 -13.11
N ILE A 119 -10.10 -1.72 -13.65
CA ILE A 119 -10.35 -2.96 -14.40
C ILE A 119 -10.01 -2.80 -15.89
N LYS A 120 -10.00 -1.58 -16.45
CA LYS A 120 -9.89 -1.39 -17.91
C LYS A 120 -8.57 -1.91 -18.50
N ASN A 121 -7.47 -1.96 -17.75
CA ASN A 121 -6.14 -2.25 -18.31
C ASN A 121 -5.48 -3.55 -17.81
N ARG A 122 -6.15 -4.34 -16.96
CA ARG A 122 -5.54 -5.55 -16.38
C ARG A 122 -5.10 -6.58 -17.43
N ARG A 123 -5.92 -6.80 -18.46
CA ARG A 123 -5.59 -7.78 -19.52
C ARG A 123 -4.38 -7.33 -20.34
N GLN A 124 -4.29 -6.03 -20.62
CA GLN A 124 -3.17 -5.46 -21.36
C GLN A 124 -1.87 -5.60 -20.57
N MET A 125 -1.85 -5.22 -19.28
CA MET A 125 -0.66 -5.40 -18.43
C MET A 125 -0.19 -6.86 -18.35
N ILE A 126 -1.12 -7.82 -18.26
CA ILE A 126 -0.77 -9.26 -18.28
C ILE A 126 -0.15 -9.64 -19.62
N ASN A 127 -0.69 -9.13 -20.73
CA ASN A 127 -0.17 -9.41 -22.06
C ASN A 127 1.22 -8.79 -22.28
N ASP A 128 1.44 -7.57 -21.79
CA ASP A 128 2.71 -6.86 -21.88
C ASP A 128 3.80 -7.63 -21.12
N VAL A 129 3.53 -8.06 -19.89
CA VAL A 129 4.47 -8.87 -19.10
C VAL A 129 4.74 -10.22 -19.77
N ARG A 130 3.73 -10.87 -20.36
CA ARG A 130 3.93 -12.13 -21.10
C ARG A 130 4.79 -11.94 -22.33
N THR A 131 4.59 -10.86 -23.07
CA THR A 131 5.35 -10.53 -24.27
C THR A 131 6.80 -10.20 -23.91
N TRP A 132 7.00 -9.38 -22.88
CA TRP A 132 8.31 -9.06 -22.31
C TRP A 132 9.10 -10.31 -21.90
N ARG A 133 8.45 -11.26 -21.23
CA ARG A 133 9.07 -12.53 -20.82
C ARG A 133 9.47 -13.42 -21.99
N LYS A 134 8.81 -13.30 -23.15
CA LYS A 134 9.16 -14.07 -24.35
C LYS A 134 10.35 -13.49 -25.12
N SER A 135 10.56 -12.18 -25.05
CA SER A 135 11.61 -11.49 -25.83
C SER A 135 12.95 -11.38 -25.11
N ARG A 136 12.98 -11.63 -23.79
CA ARG A 136 14.20 -11.49 -22.97
C ARG A 136 15.10 -12.73 -23.01
N ASN A 137 16.38 -12.55 -22.68
CA ASN A 137 17.30 -13.65 -22.48
C ASN A 137 17.10 -14.31 -21.10
N GLN A 138 16.42 -15.45 -21.06
CA GLN A 138 16.11 -16.13 -19.80
C GLN A 138 17.37 -16.59 -19.05
N GLY A 139 18.43 -17.01 -19.75
CA GLY A 139 19.67 -17.43 -19.11
C GLY A 139 20.38 -16.30 -18.36
N GLN A 140 20.36 -15.09 -18.90
CA GLN A 140 20.88 -13.90 -18.20
C GLN A 140 20.04 -13.55 -16.96
N VAL A 141 18.71 -13.65 -17.06
CA VAL A 141 17.80 -13.42 -15.93
C VAL A 141 18.04 -14.44 -14.82
N ASP A 142 18.17 -15.71 -15.15
CA ASP A 142 18.39 -16.78 -14.16
C ASP A 142 19.74 -16.61 -13.45
N SER A 143 20.78 -16.20 -14.18
CA SER A 143 22.09 -15.89 -13.60
C SER A 143 22.04 -14.69 -12.66
N ALA A 144 21.36 -13.62 -13.07
CA ALA A 144 21.18 -12.43 -12.24
C ALA A 144 20.33 -12.72 -10.99
N LEU A 145 19.28 -13.54 -11.10
CA LEU A 145 18.48 -13.98 -9.97
C LEU A 145 19.29 -14.80 -8.96
N LYS A 146 20.14 -15.73 -9.45
CA LYS A 146 21.05 -16.49 -8.57
C LYS A 146 22.02 -15.56 -7.85
N SER A 147 22.58 -14.58 -8.55
CA SER A 147 23.47 -13.59 -7.96
C SER A 147 22.78 -12.75 -6.88
N LEU A 148 21.51 -12.35 -7.12
CA LEU A 148 20.69 -11.66 -6.14
C LEU A 148 20.39 -12.53 -4.90
N GLN A 149 20.09 -13.81 -5.12
CA GLN A 149 19.85 -14.75 -4.02
C GLN A 149 21.12 -15.01 -3.20
N LEU A 150 22.28 -15.08 -3.83
CA LEU A 150 23.56 -15.18 -3.12
C LEU A 150 23.81 -13.92 -2.28
N ALA A 151 23.66 -12.74 -2.88
CA ALA A 151 23.83 -11.46 -2.19
C ALA A 151 22.88 -11.28 -1.00
N ALA A 152 21.66 -11.81 -1.10
CA ALA A 152 20.70 -11.78 0.00
C ALA A 152 21.01 -12.78 1.12
N ARG A 153 21.73 -13.87 0.83
CA ARG A 153 22.15 -14.86 1.85
C ARG A 153 23.43 -14.48 2.56
N ASP A 154 24.39 -13.90 1.84
CA ASP A 154 25.68 -13.50 2.39
C ASP A 154 25.64 -12.13 3.09
N GLY A 155 24.56 -11.37 2.91
CA GLY A 155 24.39 -10.04 3.50
C GLY A 155 25.18 -8.94 2.78
N SER A 156 25.67 -9.22 1.57
CA SER A 156 26.35 -8.24 0.73
C SER A 156 25.35 -7.26 0.10
N ASN A 157 25.88 -6.21 -0.55
CA ASN A 157 25.07 -5.18 -1.16
C ASN A 157 24.19 -5.77 -2.28
N LEU A 158 22.87 -5.62 -2.16
CA LEU A 158 21.89 -6.10 -3.15
C LEU A 158 21.83 -5.25 -4.42
N MET A 159 22.33 -4.01 -4.39
CA MET A 159 22.19 -3.06 -5.50
C MET A 159 22.87 -3.52 -6.79
N PRO A 160 24.13 -3.98 -6.79
CA PRO A 160 24.78 -4.49 -7.99
C PRO A 160 23.99 -5.63 -8.65
N ALA A 161 23.56 -6.63 -7.89
CA ALA A 161 22.78 -7.75 -8.40
C ALA A 161 21.38 -7.32 -8.89
N SER A 162 20.77 -6.34 -8.23
CA SER A 162 19.46 -5.78 -8.63
C SER A 162 19.54 -5.02 -9.95
N ILE A 163 20.63 -4.26 -10.17
CA ILE A 163 20.89 -3.55 -11.43
C ILE A 163 21.11 -4.54 -12.58
N GLU A 164 21.91 -5.59 -12.35
CA GLU A 164 22.14 -6.63 -13.36
C GLU A 164 20.84 -7.38 -13.71
N LEU A 165 19.98 -7.66 -12.72
CA LEU A 165 18.66 -8.24 -12.96
C LEU A 165 17.76 -7.30 -13.77
N ALA A 166 17.77 -5.99 -13.48
CA ALA A 166 17.00 -5.01 -14.25
C ALA A 166 17.48 -4.93 -15.71
N LYS A 167 18.80 -4.91 -15.95
CA LYS A 167 19.39 -4.95 -17.29
C LYS A 167 19.07 -6.23 -18.05
N ALA A 168 19.05 -7.38 -17.37
CA ALA A 168 18.68 -8.66 -17.95
C ALA A 168 17.17 -8.77 -18.28
N GLY A 169 16.35 -7.82 -17.83
CA GLY A 169 14.90 -7.82 -18.04
C GLY A 169 14.10 -8.61 -17.00
N GLY A 170 14.63 -8.73 -15.78
CA GLY A 170 13.91 -9.24 -14.62
C GLY A 170 12.75 -8.31 -14.23
N THR A 171 11.65 -8.92 -13.80
CA THR A 171 10.45 -8.19 -13.37
C THR A 171 10.47 -7.91 -11.87
N THR A 172 9.75 -6.88 -11.41
CA THR A 172 9.60 -6.57 -9.97
C THR A 172 9.03 -7.76 -9.18
N GLY A 173 8.16 -8.56 -9.80
CA GLY A 173 7.62 -9.77 -9.19
C GLY A 173 8.67 -10.86 -8.96
N GLU A 174 9.57 -11.08 -9.92
CA GLU A 174 10.68 -12.05 -9.79
C GLU A 174 11.71 -11.59 -8.77
N TRP A 175 12.07 -10.30 -8.79
CA TRP A 175 12.94 -9.69 -7.79
C TRP A 175 12.38 -9.86 -6.38
N SER A 176 11.10 -9.50 -6.18
CA SER A 176 10.43 -9.60 -4.87
C SER A 176 10.30 -11.05 -4.41
N GLN A 177 10.01 -11.98 -5.33
CA GLN A 177 9.89 -13.39 -5.00
C GLN A 177 11.23 -13.99 -4.57
N ALA A 178 12.33 -13.65 -5.25
CA ALA A 178 13.66 -14.12 -4.88
C ALA A 178 14.07 -13.67 -3.47
N LEU A 179 13.76 -12.42 -3.10
CA LEU A 179 14.02 -11.91 -1.75
C LEU A 179 13.08 -12.52 -0.70
N ARG A 180 11.82 -12.76 -1.05
CA ARG A 180 10.84 -13.42 -0.17
C ARG A 180 11.21 -14.84 0.19
N GLU A 181 11.82 -15.58 -0.72
CA GLU A 181 12.31 -16.94 -0.45
C GLU A 181 13.42 -16.98 0.60
N ILE A 182 14.13 -15.87 0.82
CA ILE A 182 15.26 -15.77 1.75
C ILE A 182 14.84 -15.09 3.05
N PHE A 183 14.18 -13.93 2.97
CA PHE A 183 13.79 -13.12 4.13
C PHE A 183 12.39 -13.43 4.64
N GLY A 184 11.58 -14.16 3.89
CA GLY A 184 10.17 -14.40 4.20
C GLY A 184 9.28 -13.18 3.88
N GLU A 185 8.06 -13.21 4.42
CA GLU A 185 7.13 -12.08 4.33
C GLU A 185 6.90 -11.48 5.72
N TYR A 186 6.99 -10.16 5.81
CA TYR A 186 6.56 -9.47 7.02
C TYR A 186 5.04 -9.61 7.20
N ARG A 187 4.64 -10.11 8.37
CA ARG A 187 3.24 -10.14 8.82
C ARG A 187 3.13 -9.19 9.99
N ALA A 188 2.47 -8.06 9.76
CA ALA A 188 2.19 -7.13 10.85
C ALA A 188 1.37 -7.87 11.91
N PRO A 189 1.72 -7.77 13.21
CA PRO A 189 0.86 -8.21 14.28
C PRO A 189 -0.39 -7.33 14.25
N THR A 190 -1.42 -7.78 13.53
CA THR A 190 -2.76 -7.27 13.76
C THR A 190 -3.08 -7.64 15.21
N GLY A 191 -3.57 -6.72 16.02
CA GLY A 191 -3.86 -6.92 17.45
C GLY A 191 -4.89 -8.01 17.79
N VAL A 192 -5.10 -8.96 16.88
CA VAL A 192 -5.83 -10.24 17.00
C VAL A 192 -4.85 -11.42 17.19
N GLY A 193 -3.54 -11.15 17.31
CA GLY A 193 -2.44 -12.13 17.36
C GLY A 193 -2.40 -13.10 18.54
N GLY A 194 -3.38 -13.08 19.45
CA GLY A 194 -3.51 -14.08 20.52
C GLY A 194 -4.07 -15.44 20.06
N ILE A 195 -4.57 -15.57 18.82
CA ILE A 195 -5.28 -16.79 18.38
C ILE A 195 -4.56 -17.53 17.24
N SER A 196 -3.65 -16.89 16.50
CA SER A 196 -3.10 -17.46 15.26
C SER A 196 -1.82 -18.30 15.42
N GLY A 197 -1.38 -18.58 16.65
CA GLY A 197 -0.13 -19.32 16.91
C GLY A 197 -0.15 -20.83 16.62
N ARG A 198 -1.30 -21.45 16.29
CA ARG A 198 -1.37 -22.92 16.07
C ARG A 198 -2.25 -23.42 14.91
N HIS A 199 -2.93 -22.54 14.15
CA HIS A 199 -3.89 -22.96 13.11
C HIS A 199 -3.49 -22.63 11.65
N GLY A 200 -2.30 -22.05 11.41
CA GLY A 200 -1.85 -21.70 10.06
C GLY A 200 -1.72 -22.90 9.10
N HIS A 201 -1.38 -24.09 9.61
CA HIS A 201 -1.31 -25.30 8.80
C HIS A 201 -2.70 -25.76 8.35
N LEU A 202 -3.71 -25.69 9.23
CA LEU A 202 -5.06 -26.15 8.96
C LEU A 202 -5.78 -25.30 7.91
N LEU A 203 -5.51 -23.99 7.84
CA LEU A 203 -6.11 -23.12 6.82
C LEU A 203 -5.57 -23.41 5.41
N ASN A 204 -4.27 -23.67 5.27
CA ASN A 204 -3.68 -24.09 3.99
C ASN A 204 -4.19 -25.46 3.55
N GLU A 205 -4.41 -26.37 4.51
CA GLU A 205 -4.94 -27.71 4.26
C GLU A 205 -6.42 -27.70 3.86
N VAL A 206 -7.23 -26.85 4.49
CA VAL A 206 -8.64 -26.61 4.12
C VAL A 206 -8.75 -25.91 2.77
N GLN A 207 -7.88 -24.93 2.47
CA GLN A 207 -7.88 -24.25 1.17
C GLN A 207 -7.47 -25.21 0.04
N ASN A 208 -6.48 -26.08 0.28
CA ASN A 208 -6.07 -27.09 -0.70
C ASN A 208 -7.11 -28.21 -0.85
N SER A 209 -7.80 -28.60 0.21
CA SER A 209 -8.89 -29.58 0.17
C SER A 209 -10.12 -29.04 -0.56
N SER A 210 -10.44 -27.75 -0.39
CA SER A 210 -11.53 -27.08 -1.10
C SER A 210 -11.21 -26.88 -2.60
N LYS A 211 -9.95 -26.58 -2.95
CA LYS A 211 -9.50 -26.58 -4.35
C LYS A 211 -9.57 -27.98 -4.98
N ARG A 212 -9.17 -29.03 -4.25
CA ARG A 212 -9.27 -30.43 -4.72
C ARG A 212 -10.72 -30.87 -4.91
N SER A 213 -11.64 -30.51 -4.00
CA SER A 213 -13.06 -30.87 -4.11
C SER A 213 -13.78 -30.12 -5.23
N LEU A 214 -13.40 -28.87 -5.50
CA LEU A 214 -13.92 -28.09 -6.64
C LEU A 214 -13.42 -28.63 -7.99
N VAL A 215 -12.16 -29.07 -8.07
CA VAL A 215 -11.63 -29.73 -9.27
C VAL A 215 -12.30 -31.09 -9.47
N ALA A 216 -12.44 -31.91 -8.43
CA ALA A 216 -13.12 -33.21 -8.50
C ALA A 216 -14.61 -33.10 -8.89
N ARG A 217 -15.33 -32.07 -8.38
CA ARG A 217 -16.71 -31.80 -8.79
C ARG A 217 -16.83 -31.32 -10.23
N ARG A 218 -15.84 -30.60 -10.74
CA ARG A 218 -15.81 -30.17 -12.15
C ARG A 218 -15.54 -31.35 -13.10
N ASP A 219 -14.67 -32.27 -12.70
CA ASP A 219 -14.35 -33.47 -13.48
C ASP A 219 -15.52 -34.48 -13.49
N TYR A 220 -16.25 -34.62 -12.38
CA TYR A 220 -17.50 -35.41 -12.34
C TYR A 220 -18.60 -34.84 -13.23
N TRP A 221 -18.75 -33.51 -13.28
CA TRP A 221 -19.74 -32.85 -14.13
C TRP A 221 -19.41 -33.01 -15.63
N LEU A 222 -18.13 -32.94 -16.01
CA LEU A 222 -17.68 -33.17 -17.39
C LEU A 222 -17.81 -34.64 -17.80
N GLN A 223 -17.49 -35.60 -16.93
CA GLN A 223 -17.70 -37.03 -17.22
C GLN A 223 -19.18 -37.39 -17.34
N SER A 224 -20.07 -36.79 -16.53
CA SER A 224 -21.51 -37.01 -16.62
C SER A 224 -22.15 -36.41 -17.88
N GLN A 225 -21.61 -35.30 -18.41
CA GLN A 225 -22.05 -34.72 -19.69
C GLN A 225 -21.61 -35.59 -20.89
N VAL A 226 -20.38 -36.13 -20.86
CA VAL A 226 -19.87 -37.02 -21.91
C VAL A 226 -20.63 -38.35 -21.95
N TRP A 227 -20.93 -38.94 -20.78
CA TRP A 227 -21.65 -40.22 -20.71
C TRP A 227 -23.09 -40.12 -21.26
N THR A 228 -23.77 -38.99 -21.01
CA THR A 228 -25.13 -38.75 -21.53
C THR A 228 -25.15 -38.57 -23.06
N VAL A 229 -24.11 -37.98 -23.65
CA VAL A 229 -24.00 -37.82 -25.11
C VAL A 229 -23.66 -39.13 -25.82
N THR A 230 -22.85 -40.00 -25.20
CA THR A 230 -22.51 -41.31 -25.79
C THR A 230 -23.67 -42.32 -25.72
N GLN A 231 -24.52 -42.26 -24.69
CA GLN A 231 -25.70 -43.14 -24.58
C GLN A 231 -26.83 -42.79 -25.57
N VAL A 232 -26.97 -41.52 -25.96
CA VAL A 232 -28.00 -41.10 -26.95
C VAL A 232 -27.57 -41.40 -28.39
N GLY A 233 -26.27 -41.60 -28.66
CA GLY A 233 -25.75 -41.97 -29.98
C GLY A 233 -25.75 -43.46 -30.31
N LEU A 234 -26.08 -44.34 -29.33
CA LEU A 234 -26.08 -45.80 -29.50
C LEU A 234 -27.48 -46.41 -29.65
N ASN A 235 -28.52 -45.57 -29.78
CA ASN A 235 -29.91 -46.02 -29.92
C ASN A 235 -30.61 -45.38 -31.16
N LYS A 236 -29.87 -45.31 -32.27
CA LYS A 236 -30.40 -45.19 -33.63
C LYS A 236 -29.76 -46.24 -34.52
#